data_AF-A0A3M6YE63-F1
#
_entry.id   AF-A0A3M6YE63-F1
#
_cell.length_a   1.000
_cell.length_b   1.000
_cell.length_c   1.000
_cell.angle_alpha   90.00
_cell.angle_beta   90.00
_cell.angle_gamma   90.00
#
_symmetry.space_group_name_H-M   'P 1'
#
loop_
_entity.id
_entity.type
_entity.pdbx_description
1 polymer ?
#
loop_
_entity_poly.entity_id
_entity_poly.type
_entity_poly.pdbx_seq_one_letter_code
_entity_poly.pdbx_strand_id
1 'polypeptide(L)'
;MSYRQATKDAGLIAGLNVLRIINEPTAAAIAYGLDKKHEGERNVLIFDLGGGTFDVSLLTIEEGIFEVKSTAGDTHLGGEDFDNRLVNHFVNEFKRKNKKDLTSNTRALRRLRTACERAKRTLSSSAQTSIEIDSLFEGIDFYTSITRARFEELCQDLFRSTMEPVERVLRDSKIDKSSVHEIVLVGGSTRIPKVQKLVSDFFNGKEPCKSINPDEAVAYGAAVQAAILSGDTSSKSTNEILLLDVAPLSLGIETAGGVMTPLIKRNTTIPTKKSEVFSTFSDNQPGVLIQVFEGERARTKDNNLMGKFELTGIPPAPRGVPQIEVTFDLDANGIMNVSALEKGTGKTNKIVITNDKGRLSKEEIERMLAEAEKYKEEDEAEAARIQAKNGL
;
A
#
# COMPACT_ATOMS: atom_id res chain seq x y z
N MET A 1 16.06 0.06 -4.59
CA MET A 1 15.50 1.32 -5.08
C MET A 1 14.02 1.26 -4.79
N SER A 2 13.47 2.25 -4.09
CA SER A 2 12.04 2.28 -3.75
C SER A 2 11.17 2.46 -4.98
N TYR A 3 10.02 1.76 -5.06
CA TYR A 3 9.10 1.82 -6.19
C TYR A 3 8.69 3.26 -6.56
N ARG A 4 8.43 4.13 -5.56
CA ARG A 4 8.03 5.52 -5.84
C ARG A 4 9.11 6.34 -6.53
N GLN A 5 10.37 6.22 -6.08
CA GLN A 5 11.48 6.92 -6.72
C GLN A 5 11.84 6.29 -8.06
N ALA A 6 11.78 4.97 -8.20
CA ALA A 6 11.94 4.32 -9.50
C ALA A 6 10.88 4.81 -10.51
N THR A 7 9.63 4.99 -10.08
CA THR A 7 8.57 5.59 -10.92
C THR A 7 8.86 7.05 -11.25
N LYS A 8 9.35 7.84 -10.27
CA LYS A 8 9.76 9.23 -10.50
C LYS A 8 10.93 9.34 -11.47
N ASP A 9 11.94 8.50 -11.30
CA ASP A 9 13.13 8.38 -12.15
C ASP A 9 12.74 7.92 -13.55
N ALA A 10 11.81 6.98 -13.68
CA ALA A 10 11.25 6.57 -14.97
C ALA A 10 10.58 7.75 -15.69
N GLY A 11 9.83 8.58 -14.96
CA GLY A 11 9.28 9.83 -15.48
C GLY A 11 10.36 10.79 -15.96
N LEU A 12 11.42 10.97 -15.17
CA LEU A 12 12.57 11.82 -15.54
C LEU A 12 13.31 11.29 -16.77
N ILE A 13 13.54 9.97 -16.85
CA ILE A 13 14.15 9.29 -18.01
C ILE A 13 13.29 9.48 -19.27
N ALA A 14 11.97 9.49 -19.11
CA ALA A 14 11.02 9.78 -20.18
C ALA A 14 10.92 11.29 -20.55
N GLY A 15 11.68 12.16 -19.88
CA GLY A 15 11.68 13.61 -20.14
C GLY A 15 10.51 14.36 -19.48
N LEU A 16 9.85 13.78 -18.47
CA LEU A 16 8.74 14.40 -17.75
C LEU A 16 9.20 15.06 -16.45
N ASN A 17 8.70 16.27 -16.17
CA ASN A 17 8.82 16.88 -14.86
C ASN A 17 7.72 16.34 -13.93
N VAL A 18 8.07 15.40 -13.06
CA VAL A 18 7.13 14.76 -12.14
C VAL A 18 6.77 15.71 -10.98
N LEU A 19 5.62 16.40 -11.12
CA LEU A 19 5.14 17.38 -10.12
C LEU A 19 4.81 16.75 -8.76
N ARG A 20 4.20 15.56 -8.78
CA ARG A 20 3.81 14.80 -7.58
C ARG A 20 3.64 13.32 -7.93
N ILE A 21 3.94 12.45 -6.98
CA ILE A 21 3.53 11.04 -7.01
C ILE A 21 2.25 10.92 -6.18
N ILE A 22 1.18 10.39 -6.77
CA ILE A 22 -0.11 10.18 -6.11
C ILE A 22 -0.39 8.67 -6.00
N ASN A 23 -1.00 8.24 -4.90
CA ASN A 23 -1.45 6.85 -4.75
C ASN A 23 -2.70 6.60 -5.60
N GLU A 24 -2.82 5.40 -6.16
CA GLU A 24 -3.93 5.03 -7.05
C GLU A 24 -5.30 5.16 -6.35
N PRO A 25 -5.52 4.64 -5.12
CA PRO A 25 -6.82 4.77 -4.46
C PRO A 25 -7.19 6.23 -4.18
N THR A 26 -6.19 7.06 -3.92
CA THR A 26 -6.37 8.49 -3.67
C THR A 26 -6.75 9.23 -4.96
N ALA A 27 -6.11 8.91 -6.08
CA ALA A 27 -6.49 9.43 -7.38
C ALA A 27 -7.92 8.99 -7.76
N ALA A 28 -8.26 7.72 -7.54
CA ALA A 28 -9.62 7.23 -7.79
C ALA A 28 -10.67 7.93 -6.90
N ALA A 29 -10.33 8.26 -5.65
CA ALA A 29 -11.20 9.04 -4.78
C ALA A 29 -11.44 10.46 -5.32
N ILE A 30 -10.40 11.13 -5.85
CA ILE A 30 -10.56 12.43 -6.53
C ILE A 30 -11.52 12.28 -7.72
N ALA A 31 -11.32 11.27 -8.57
CA ALA A 31 -12.19 11.03 -9.72
C ALA A 31 -13.65 10.75 -9.31
N TYR A 32 -13.85 10.09 -8.18
CA TYR A 32 -15.17 9.87 -7.60
C TYR A 32 -15.80 11.16 -7.03
N GLY A 33 -15.02 11.98 -6.33
CA GLY A 33 -15.51 13.10 -5.52
C GLY A 33 -15.64 14.43 -6.26
N LEU A 34 -14.97 14.61 -7.41
CA LEU A 34 -14.88 15.91 -8.11
C LEU A 34 -16.25 16.55 -8.41
N ASP A 35 -17.20 15.75 -8.89
CA ASP A 35 -18.53 16.24 -9.31
C ASP A 35 -19.60 16.02 -8.23
N LYS A 36 -19.26 15.38 -7.10
CA LYS A 36 -20.22 15.00 -6.08
C LYS A 36 -20.27 16.02 -4.94
N LYS A 37 -21.31 16.85 -4.96
CA LYS A 37 -21.67 17.70 -3.81
C LYS A 37 -22.51 16.89 -2.83
N HIS A 38 -21.85 16.23 -1.89
CA HIS A 38 -22.53 15.63 -0.75
C HIS A 38 -22.58 16.63 0.41
N GLU A 39 -23.73 16.73 1.07
CA GLU A 39 -23.81 17.40 2.37
C GLU A 39 -23.23 16.47 3.44
N GLY A 40 -22.29 17.02 4.21
CA GLY A 40 -21.63 16.35 5.33
C GLY A 40 -20.49 15.40 4.97
N GLU A 41 -19.80 14.95 6.02
CA GLU A 41 -18.68 14.01 5.97
C GLU A 41 -19.10 12.65 5.37
N ARG A 42 -18.32 12.15 4.41
CA ARG A 42 -18.54 10.84 3.77
C ARG A 42 -17.31 9.95 3.83
N ASN A 43 -17.43 8.85 4.56
CA ASN A 43 -16.48 7.73 4.47
C ASN A 43 -16.69 6.94 3.16
N VAL A 44 -15.66 6.86 2.34
CA VAL A 44 -15.66 6.17 1.05
C VAL A 44 -14.54 5.12 1.06
N LEU A 45 -14.90 3.87 0.77
CA LEU A 45 -13.94 2.80 0.61
C LEU A 45 -13.61 2.61 -0.87
N ILE A 46 -12.33 2.72 -1.22
CA ILE A 46 -11.82 2.41 -2.54
C ILE A 46 -11.29 0.98 -2.51
N PHE A 47 -11.80 0.14 -3.41
CA PHE A 47 -11.36 -1.23 -3.64
C PHE A 47 -10.76 -1.31 -5.04
N ASP A 48 -9.43 -1.30 -5.12
CA ASP A 48 -8.68 -1.30 -6.37
C ASP A 48 -8.04 -2.67 -6.62
N LEU A 49 -8.57 -3.43 -7.58
CA LEU A 49 -8.03 -4.74 -7.96
C LEU A 49 -7.62 -4.70 -9.42
N GLY A 50 -6.31 -4.52 -9.63
CA GLY A 50 -5.69 -4.34 -10.93
C GLY A 50 -5.25 -5.64 -11.60
N GLY A 51 -4.24 -5.51 -12.46
CA GLY A 51 -3.62 -6.63 -13.19
C GLY A 51 -2.63 -7.44 -12.33
N GLY A 52 -1.89 -6.78 -11.43
CA GLY A 52 -0.91 -7.44 -10.55
C GLY A 52 -0.86 -6.89 -9.13
N THR A 53 -1.66 -5.87 -8.82
CA THR A 53 -1.73 -5.25 -7.49
C THR A 53 -3.17 -5.15 -7.01
N PHE A 54 -3.32 -5.18 -5.69
CA PHE A 54 -4.56 -5.00 -4.97
C PHE A 54 -4.36 -3.96 -3.87
N ASP A 55 -5.24 -2.96 -3.82
CA ASP A 55 -5.21 -1.88 -2.85
C ASP A 55 -6.60 -1.59 -2.29
N VAL A 56 -6.65 -1.30 -1.00
CA VAL A 56 -7.84 -0.84 -0.31
C VAL A 56 -7.49 0.41 0.48
N SER A 57 -8.27 1.46 0.30
CA SER A 57 -8.15 2.68 1.10
C SER A 57 -9.51 3.12 1.60
N LEU A 58 -9.57 3.51 2.86
CA LEU A 58 -10.72 4.20 3.42
C LEU A 58 -10.40 5.68 3.51
N LEU A 59 -11.24 6.51 2.90
CA LEU A 59 -11.10 7.96 2.91
C LEU A 59 -12.32 8.60 3.53
N THR A 60 -12.11 9.76 4.15
CA THR A 60 -13.15 10.70 4.50
C THR A 60 -13.13 11.82 3.47
N ILE A 61 -14.30 12.15 2.92
CA ILE A 61 -14.50 13.25 1.98
C ILE A 61 -15.46 14.25 2.60
N GLU A 62 -15.01 15.49 2.77
CA GLU A 62 -15.81 16.60 3.31
C GLU A 62 -15.41 17.90 2.61
N GLU A 63 -16.36 18.57 1.94
CA GLU A 63 -16.16 19.90 1.32
C GLU A 63 -14.88 20.02 0.45
N GLY A 64 -14.56 18.99 -0.34
CA GLY A 64 -13.36 18.98 -1.21
C GLY A 64 -12.07 18.55 -0.50
N ILE A 65 -12.11 18.29 0.80
CA ILE A 65 -11.02 17.69 1.56
C ILE A 65 -11.12 16.17 1.44
N PHE A 66 -10.06 15.54 0.94
CA PHE A 66 -9.91 14.09 0.82
C PHE A 66 -8.86 13.63 1.82
N GLU A 67 -9.29 13.03 2.92
CA GLU A 67 -8.41 12.53 3.96
C GLU A 67 -8.37 11.01 3.94
N VAL A 68 -7.20 10.43 3.67
CA VAL A 68 -6.99 8.99 3.81
C VAL A 68 -6.98 8.66 5.30
N LYS A 69 -7.87 7.77 5.76
CA LYS A 69 -7.91 7.31 7.15
C LYS A 69 -7.03 6.08 7.37
N SER A 70 -6.97 5.20 6.38
CA SER A 70 -6.15 3.98 6.42
C SER A 70 -6.01 3.37 5.04
N THR A 71 -4.91 2.65 4.81
CA THR A 71 -4.67 1.90 3.57
C THR A 71 -4.06 0.52 3.87
N ALA A 72 -4.39 -0.47 3.04
CA ALA A 72 -3.83 -1.82 3.05
C ALA A 72 -3.92 -2.44 1.64
N GLY A 73 -3.28 -3.58 1.38
CA GLY A 73 -3.28 -4.18 0.04
C GLY A 73 -2.09 -5.09 -0.22
N ASP A 74 -2.18 -5.88 -1.29
CA ASP A 74 -1.22 -6.88 -1.72
C ASP A 74 -0.62 -6.48 -3.09
N THR A 75 0.69 -6.26 -3.19
CA THR A 75 1.33 -5.85 -4.46
C THR A 75 1.66 -6.99 -5.42
N HIS A 76 1.28 -8.23 -5.10
CA HIS A 76 1.43 -9.40 -6.00
C HIS A 76 0.12 -10.18 -6.13
N LEU A 77 -1.01 -9.51 -6.00
CA LEU A 77 -2.32 -10.09 -6.25
C LEU A 77 -3.06 -9.28 -7.31
N GLY A 78 -3.41 -9.94 -8.42
CA GLY A 78 -4.24 -9.31 -9.43
C GLY A 78 -4.80 -10.25 -10.49
N GLY A 79 -5.24 -9.63 -11.59
CA GLY A 79 -5.81 -10.32 -12.74
C GLY A 79 -4.92 -11.40 -13.34
N GLU A 80 -3.61 -11.22 -13.31
CA GLU A 80 -2.62 -12.17 -13.84
C GLU A 80 -2.58 -13.48 -13.03
N ASP A 81 -2.81 -13.42 -11.71
CA ASP A 81 -2.89 -14.60 -10.86
C ASP A 81 -4.12 -15.44 -11.17
N PHE A 82 -5.24 -14.79 -11.47
CA PHE A 82 -6.45 -15.46 -11.93
C PHE A 82 -6.24 -16.12 -13.29
N ASP A 83 -5.51 -15.46 -14.19
CA ASP A 83 -5.12 -16.05 -15.48
C ASP A 83 -4.19 -17.25 -15.27
N ASN A 84 -3.25 -17.17 -14.32
CA ASN A 84 -2.37 -18.27 -13.95
C ASN A 84 -3.13 -19.50 -13.44
N ARG A 85 -4.20 -19.32 -12.65
CA ARG A 85 -5.08 -20.43 -12.21
C ARG A 85 -5.72 -21.15 -13.39
N LEU A 86 -6.21 -20.39 -14.37
CA LEU A 86 -6.76 -20.93 -15.61
C LEU A 86 -5.71 -21.65 -16.45
N VAL A 87 -4.53 -21.04 -16.65
CA VAL A 87 -3.42 -21.64 -17.39
C VAL A 87 -3.02 -22.98 -16.78
N ASN A 88 -2.81 -23.03 -15.45
CA ASN A 88 -2.44 -24.26 -14.76
C ASN A 88 -3.53 -25.34 -14.89
N HIS A 89 -4.80 -24.96 -14.81
CA HIS A 89 -5.92 -25.87 -15.03
C HIS A 89 -5.87 -26.51 -16.42
N PHE A 90 -5.68 -25.70 -17.47
CA PHE A 90 -5.67 -26.19 -18.85
C PHE A 90 -4.38 -26.88 -19.26
N VAL A 91 -3.23 -26.53 -18.68
CA VAL A 91 -1.99 -27.31 -18.81
C VAL A 91 -2.21 -28.73 -18.31
N ASN A 92 -2.81 -28.88 -17.11
CA ASN A 92 -3.10 -30.19 -16.54
C ASN A 92 -4.14 -30.96 -17.37
N GLU A 93 -5.17 -30.28 -17.88
CA GLU A 93 -6.15 -30.88 -18.77
C GLU A 93 -5.52 -31.39 -20.08
N PHE A 94 -4.69 -30.57 -20.73
CA PHE A 94 -3.97 -30.93 -21.95
C PHE A 94 -3.08 -32.15 -21.70
N LYS A 95 -2.32 -32.15 -20.61
CA LYS A 95 -1.47 -33.27 -20.20
C LYS A 95 -2.27 -34.55 -19.96
N ARG A 96 -3.44 -34.45 -19.31
CA ARG A 96 -4.33 -35.60 -19.08
C ARG A 96 -4.88 -36.18 -20.39
N LYS A 97 -5.35 -35.32 -21.30
CA LYS A 97 -5.98 -35.69 -22.59
C LYS A 97 -4.96 -36.25 -23.60
N ASN A 98 -3.81 -35.59 -23.72
CA ASN A 98 -2.85 -35.85 -24.81
C ASN A 98 -1.58 -36.57 -24.34
N LYS A 99 -1.39 -36.78 -23.03
CA LYS A 99 -0.18 -37.35 -22.43
C LYS A 99 1.11 -36.57 -22.76
N LYS A 100 0.99 -35.29 -23.09
CA LYS A 100 2.09 -34.38 -23.44
C LYS A 100 2.11 -33.15 -22.55
N ASP A 101 3.30 -32.68 -22.22
CA ASP A 101 3.50 -31.53 -21.33
C ASP A 101 3.92 -30.29 -22.12
N LEU A 102 3.00 -29.34 -22.28
CA LEU A 102 3.24 -28.12 -23.05
C LEU A 102 4.08 -27.07 -22.29
N THR A 103 4.37 -27.29 -21.00
CA THR A 103 5.11 -26.32 -20.17
C THR A 103 6.53 -26.06 -20.66
N SER A 104 7.11 -27.02 -21.37
CA SER A 104 8.43 -26.89 -22.01
C SER A 104 8.45 -25.89 -23.18
N ASN A 105 7.28 -25.51 -23.72
CA ASN A 105 7.18 -24.64 -24.89
C ASN A 105 6.60 -23.26 -24.52
N THR A 106 7.49 -22.27 -24.46
CA THR A 106 7.15 -20.88 -24.11
C THR A 106 6.13 -20.25 -25.05
N ARG A 107 6.15 -20.59 -26.35
CA ARG A 107 5.17 -20.11 -27.34
C ARG A 107 3.78 -20.70 -27.07
N ALA A 108 3.70 -22.00 -26.79
CA ALA A 108 2.45 -22.67 -26.45
C ALA A 108 1.83 -22.09 -25.17
N LEU A 109 2.64 -21.92 -24.12
CA LEU A 109 2.22 -21.30 -22.86
C LEU A 109 1.70 -19.87 -23.07
N ARG A 110 2.39 -19.04 -23.87
CA ARG A 110 1.94 -17.68 -24.16
C ARG A 110 0.59 -17.65 -24.88
N ARG A 111 0.40 -18.53 -25.87
CA ARG A 111 -0.89 -18.65 -26.60
C ARG A 111 -2.02 -19.07 -25.66
N LEU A 112 -1.76 -20.06 -24.79
CA LEU A 112 -2.73 -20.51 -23.80
C LEU A 112 -3.09 -19.39 -22.81
N ARG A 113 -2.09 -18.64 -22.32
CA ARG A 113 -2.30 -17.49 -21.43
C ARG A 113 -3.20 -16.42 -22.05
N THR A 114 -2.93 -16.01 -23.30
CA THR A 114 -3.79 -15.05 -24.02
C THR A 114 -5.22 -15.57 -24.16
N ALA A 115 -5.41 -16.86 -24.40
CA ALA A 115 -6.74 -17.45 -24.47
C ALA A 115 -7.44 -17.49 -23.09
N CYS A 116 -6.70 -17.77 -22.01
CA CYS A 116 -7.21 -17.75 -20.64
C CYS A 116 -7.64 -16.35 -20.20
N GLU A 117 -6.86 -15.32 -20.50
CA GLU A 117 -7.22 -13.93 -20.21
C GLU A 117 -8.51 -13.53 -20.93
N ARG A 118 -8.65 -13.89 -22.22
CA ARG A 118 -9.87 -13.66 -23.00
C ARG A 118 -11.06 -14.42 -22.41
N ALA A 119 -10.85 -15.67 -21.98
CA ALA A 119 -11.87 -16.48 -21.32
C ALA A 119 -12.31 -15.84 -20.00
N LYS A 120 -11.38 -15.41 -19.13
CA LYS A 120 -11.66 -14.67 -17.89
C LYS A 120 -12.54 -13.45 -18.16
N ARG A 121 -12.18 -12.61 -19.13
CA ARG A 121 -12.96 -11.42 -19.51
C ARG A 121 -14.38 -11.79 -19.97
N THR A 122 -14.51 -12.86 -20.76
CA THR A 122 -15.82 -13.35 -21.23
C THR A 122 -16.66 -13.89 -20.07
N LEU A 123 -16.05 -14.58 -19.11
CA LEU A 123 -16.74 -15.12 -17.93
C LEU A 123 -17.27 -14.03 -16.99
N SER A 124 -16.75 -12.80 -17.07
CA SER A 124 -17.29 -11.66 -16.32
C SER A 124 -18.70 -11.25 -16.77
N SER A 125 -19.11 -11.57 -18.01
CA SER A 125 -20.46 -11.30 -18.53
C SER A 125 -21.26 -12.57 -18.85
N SER A 126 -20.58 -13.65 -19.26
CA SER A 126 -21.19 -14.93 -19.66
C SER A 126 -21.00 -16.04 -18.62
N ALA A 127 -21.93 -16.98 -18.54
CA ALA A 127 -21.84 -18.11 -17.60
C ALA A 127 -20.83 -19.20 -18.05
N GLN A 128 -20.45 -19.21 -19.33
CA GLN A 128 -19.50 -20.14 -19.92
C GLN A 128 -18.81 -19.54 -21.15
N THR A 129 -17.67 -20.10 -21.55
CA THR A 129 -16.95 -19.76 -22.79
C THR A 129 -16.15 -20.96 -23.31
N SER A 130 -15.90 -21.02 -24.62
CA SER A 130 -14.95 -21.97 -25.21
C SER A 130 -13.53 -21.39 -25.25
N ILE A 131 -12.54 -22.29 -25.30
CA ILE A 131 -11.14 -22.02 -25.57
C ILE A 131 -10.74 -22.90 -26.75
N GLU A 132 -10.29 -22.25 -27.82
CA GLU A 132 -10.03 -22.88 -29.10
C GLU A 132 -8.68 -22.38 -29.61
N ILE A 133 -7.70 -23.29 -29.70
CA ILE A 133 -6.32 -22.96 -30.10
C ILE A 133 -5.79 -24.03 -31.04
N ASP A 134 -5.71 -23.72 -32.33
CA ASP A 134 -5.17 -24.61 -33.35
C ASP A 134 -3.67 -24.84 -33.16
N SER A 135 -3.21 -26.08 -33.33
CA SER A 135 -1.80 -26.49 -33.21
C SER A 135 -1.13 -25.89 -31.98
N LEU A 136 -1.74 -26.07 -30.80
CA LEU A 136 -1.25 -25.50 -29.55
C LEU A 136 0.13 -26.07 -29.20
N PHE A 137 0.30 -27.39 -29.31
CA PHE A 137 1.56 -28.07 -28.99
C PHE A 137 1.75 -29.32 -29.86
N GLU A 138 2.90 -29.43 -30.54
CA GLU A 138 3.25 -30.56 -31.42
C GLU A 138 2.15 -30.95 -32.44
N GLY A 139 1.53 -29.93 -33.06
CA GLY A 139 0.46 -30.15 -34.06
C GLY A 139 -0.91 -30.50 -33.46
N ILE A 140 -1.03 -30.58 -32.14
CA ILE A 140 -2.29 -30.92 -31.46
C ILE A 140 -3.11 -29.66 -31.22
N ASP A 141 -4.33 -29.63 -31.74
CA ASP A 141 -5.30 -28.58 -31.44
C ASP A 141 -5.85 -28.72 -30.01
N PHE A 142 -6.20 -27.59 -29.40
CA PHE A 142 -6.82 -27.57 -28.08
C PHE A 142 -8.18 -26.89 -28.12
N TYR A 143 -9.22 -27.71 -28.00
CA TYR A 143 -10.62 -27.27 -27.91
C TYR A 143 -11.20 -27.73 -26.56
N THR A 144 -11.66 -26.77 -25.76
CA THR A 144 -12.31 -27.04 -24.47
C THR A 144 -13.26 -25.90 -24.10
N SER A 145 -13.95 -26.02 -22.97
CA SER A 145 -14.85 -24.99 -22.46
C SER A 145 -14.74 -24.88 -20.95
N ILE A 146 -15.05 -23.72 -20.41
CA ILE A 146 -15.05 -23.47 -18.97
C ILE A 146 -16.28 -22.66 -18.57
N THR A 147 -16.82 -22.99 -17.41
CA THR A 147 -17.93 -22.26 -16.78
C THR A 147 -17.41 -21.25 -15.78
N ARG A 148 -18.20 -20.19 -15.52
CA ARG A 148 -17.92 -19.20 -14.49
C ARG A 148 -17.77 -19.86 -13.12
N ALA A 149 -18.63 -20.83 -12.80
CA ALA A 149 -18.55 -21.57 -11.54
C ALA A 149 -17.20 -22.28 -11.36
N ARG A 150 -16.66 -22.90 -12.43
CA ARG A 150 -15.35 -23.56 -12.36
C ARG A 150 -14.21 -22.55 -12.22
N PHE A 151 -14.26 -21.42 -12.92
CA PHE A 151 -13.30 -20.33 -12.73
C PHE A 151 -13.32 -19.80 -11.29
N GLU A 152 -14.51 -19.56 -10.74
CA GLU A 152 -14.68 -19.09 -9.37
C GLU A 152 -14.14 -20.07 -8.35
N GLU A 153 -14.34 -21.38 -8.55
CA GLU A 153 -13.76 -22.44 -7.71
C GLU A 153 -12.22 -22.43 -7.74
N LEU A 154 -11.62 -22.29 -8.93
CA LEU A 154 -10.16 -22.29 -9.11
C LEU A 154 -9.46 -21.09 -8.44
N CYS A 155 -10.16 -19.98 -8.28
CA CYS A 155 -9.66 -18.73 -7.72
C CYS A 155 -10.25 -18.41 -6.33
N GLN A 156 -11.01 -19.32 -5.72
CA GLN A 156 -11.83 -19.03 -4.55
C GLN A 156 -11.03 -18.57 -3.34
N ASP A 157 -9.81 -19.09 -3.16
CA ASP A 157 -8.87 -18.70 -2.13
C ASP A 157 -8.33 -17.28 -2.38
N LEU A 158 -7.90 -16.97 -3.62
CA LEU A 158 -7.42 -15.63 -3.99
C LEU A 158 -8.54 -14.57 -3.91
N PHE A 159 -9.77 -14.93 -4.24
CA PHE A 159 -10.89 -14.01 -4.08
C PHE A 159 -11.19 -13.72 -2.61
N ARG A 160 -11.04 -14.72 -1.73
CA ARG A 160 -11.25 -14.53 -0.28
C ARG A 160 -10.14 -13.71 0.35
N SER A 161 -8.89 -13.87 -0.08
CA SER A 161 -7.77 -13.09 0.47
C SER A 161 -7.95 -11.59 0.26
N THR A 162 -8.70 -11.17 -0.76
CA THR A 162 -9.03 -9.74 -0.95
C THR A 162 -9.82 -9.11 0.20
N MET A 163 -10.49 -9.90 1.05
CA MET A 163 -11.28 -9.36 2.17
C MET A 163 -10.44 -9.02 3.40
N GLU A 164 -9.27 -9.63 3.57
CA GLU A 164 -8.42 -9.35 4.73
C GLU A 164 -7.93 -7.88 4.74
N PRO A 165 -7.42 -7.31 3.62
CA PRO A 165 -7.11 -5.88 3.57
C PRO A 165 -8.32 -4.98 3.84
N VAL A 166 -9.53 -5.39 3.43
CA VAL A 166 -10.77 -4.65 3.71
C VAL A 166 -11.07 -4.60 5.21
N GLU A 167 -10.95 -5.74 5.90
CA GLU A 167 -11.09 -5.78 7.36
C GLU A 167 -10.02 -4.95 8.08
N ARG A 168 -8.78 -5.01 7.57
CA ARG A 168 -7.64 -4.27 8.12
C ARG A 168 -7.85 -2.76 8.06
N VAL A 169 -8.27 -2.21 6.91
CA VAL A 169 -8.54 -0.76 6.80
C VAL A 169 -9.65 -0.31 7.74
N LEU A 170 -10.72 -1.08 7.91
CA LEU A 170 -11.79 -0.72 8.85
C LEU A 170 -11.30 -0.71 10.31
N ARG A 171 -10.48 -1.70 10.68
CA ARG A 171 -9.87 -1.77 12.02
C ARG A 171 -8.94 -0.59 12.28
N ASP A 172 -8.06 -0.29 11.34
CA ASP A 172 -7.03 0.73 11.49
C ASP A 172 -7.61 2.16 11.50
N SER A 173 -8.64 2.40 10.68
CA SER A 173 -9.39 3.66 10.68
C SER A 173 -10.33 3.80 11.88
N LYS A 174 -10.65 2.70 12.58
CA LYS A 174 -11.65 2.63 13.65
C LYS A 174 -13.05 3.03 13.17
N ILE A 175 -13.34 2.79 11.90
CA ILE A 175 -14.64 3.06 11.28
C ILE A 175 -15.38 1.73 11.12
N ASP A 176 -16.59 1.65 11.66
CA ASP A 176 -17.44 0.47 11.49
C ASP A 176 -17.88 0.33 10.03
N LYS A 177 -18.04 -0.91 9.54
CA LYS A 177 -18.53 -1.19 8.19
C LYS A 177 -19.87 -0.51 7.87
N SER A 178 -20.74 -0.29 8.85
CA SER A 178 -22.01 0.41 8.66
C SER A 178 -21.83 1.89 8.35
N SER A 179 -20.71 2.45 8.79
CA SER A 179 -20.35 3.87 8.64
C SER A 179 -19.58 4.15 7.35
N VAL A 180 -19.27 3.13 6.55
CA VAL A 180 -18.80 3.32 5.17
C VAL A 180 -19.99 3.71 4.33
N HIS A 181 -20.00 4.89 3.72
CA HIS A 181 -21.15 5.37 2.95
C HIS A 181 -21.18 4.79 1.55
N GLU A 182 -20.02 4.75 0.90
CA GLU A 182 -19.87 4.40 -0.50
C GLU A 182 -18.68 3.45 -0.70
N ILE A 183 -18.81 2.54 -1.67
CA ILE A 183 -17.76 1.60 -2.05
C ILE A 183 -17.47 1.81 -3.52
N VAL A 184 -16.23 2.15 -3.86
CA VAL A 184 -15.83 2.45 -5.23
C VAL A 184 -14.93 1.34 -5.73
N LEU A 185 -15.31 0.72 -6.85
CA LEU A 185 -14.50 -0.33 -7.49
C LEU A 185 -13.59 0.28 -8.55
N VAL A 186 -12.30 -0.05 -8.47
CA VAL A 186 -11.25 0.43 -9.38
C VAL A 186 -10.45 -0.76 -9.87
N GLY A 187 -9.91 -0.69 -11.08
CA GLY A 187 -9.11 -1.76 -11.67
C GLY A 187 -9.97 -2.83 -12.37
N GLY A 188 -9.48 -3.30 -13.52
CA GLY A 188 -10.26 -4.16 -14.42
C GLY A 188 -10.68 -5.51 -13.82
N SER A 189 -9.97 -6.01 -12.81
CA SER A 189 -10.33 -7.29 -12.15
C SER A 189 -11.55 -7.16 -11.23
N THR A 190 -11.96 -5.95 -10.85
CA THR A 190 -13.23 -5.72 -10.14
C THR A 190 -14.46 -5.97 -11.01
N ARG A 191 -14.29 -6.17 -12.33
CA ARG A 191 -15.38 -6.60 -13.23
C ARG A 191 -15.78 -8.06 -13.00
N ILE A 192 -15.02 -8.84 -12.23
CA ILE A 192 -15.35 -10.23 -11.90
C ILE A 192 -16.58 -10.27 -10.97
N PRO A 193 -17.70 -10.92 -11.36
CA PRO A 193 -18.93 -10.93 -10.57
C PRO A 193 -18.75 -11.45 -9.15
N LYS A 194 -17.87 -12.45 -8.95
CA LYS A 194 -17.57 -13.01 -7.63
C LYS A 194 -16.91 -12.00 -6.70
N VAL A 195 -16.03 -11.14 -7.21
CA VAL A 195 -15.38 -10.08 -6.43
C VAL A 195 -16.42 -9.05 -5.99
N GLN A 196 -17.26 -8.57 -6.91
CA GLN A 196 -18.34 -7.63 -6.58
C GLN A 196 -19.30 -8.19 -5.54
N LYS A 197 -19.64 -9.48 -5.67
CA LYS A 197 -20.50 -10.18 -4.73
C LYS A 197 -19.87 -10.28 -3.34
N LEU A 198 -18.58 -10.64 -3.24
CA LEU A 198 -17.90 -10.72 -1.95
C LEU A 198 -17.86 -9.36 -1.24
N VAL A 199 -17.55 -8.29 -1.99
CA VAL A 199 -17.56 -6.92 -1.46
C VAL A 199 -18.97 -6.53 -0.98
N SER A 200 -20.00 -6.74 -1.81
CA SER A 200 -21.40 -6.42 -1.44
C SER A 200 -21.86 -7.24 -0.22
N ASP A 201 -21.62 -8.55 -0.21
CA ASP A 201 -21.97 -9.44 0.91
C ASP A 201 -21.29 -9.00 2.21
N PHE A 202 -20.01 -8.61 2.16
CA PHE A 202 -19.25 -8.10 3.31
C PHE A 202 -19.89 -6.83 3.91
N PHE A 203 -20.36 -5.92 3.06
CA PHE A 203 -21.06 -4.69 3.44
C PHE A 203 -22.59 -4.87 3.50
N ASN A 204 -23.07 -6.07 3.86
CA ASN A 204 -24.49 -6.34 4.13
C ASN A 204 -25.42 -6.05 2.93
N GLY A 205 -24.96 -6.33 1.72
CA GLY A 205 -25.70 -6.12 0.47
C GLY A 205 -25.61 -4.69 -0.08
N LYS A 206 -24.71 -3.85 0.44
CA LYS A 206 -24.46 -2.52 -0.13
C LYS A 206 -23.86 -2.66 -1.53
N GLU A 207 -24.57 -2.13 -2.51
CA GLU A 207 -24.11 -2.13 -3.90
C GLU A 207 -22.91 -1.18 -4.09
N PRO A 208 -21.82 -1.65 -4.72
CA PRO A 208 -20.70 -0.78 -5.07
C PRO A 208 -21.10 0.27 -6.12
N CYS A 209 -20.48 1.43 -6.02
CA CYS A 209 -20.65 2.55 -6.91
C CYS A 209 -20.17 2.21 -8.33
N LYS A 210 -21.02 2.49 -9.32
CA LYS A 210 -20.76 2.24 -10.75
C LYS A 210 -20.62 3.55 -11.56
N SER A 211 -20.49 4.69 -10.88
CA SER A 211 -20.49 6.01 -11.53
C SER A 211 -19.17 6.37 -12.21
N ILE A 212 -18.10 5.61 -11.94
CA ILE A 212 -16.77 5.83 -12.52
C ILE A 212 -16.33 4.61 -13.33
N ASN A 213 -15.55 4.85 -14.38
CA ASN A 213 -14.95 3.78 -15.15
C ASN A 213 -13.75 3.21 -14.35
N PRO A 214 -13.78 1.91 -13.96
CA PRO A 214 -12.71 1.33 -13.14
C PRO A 214 -11.35 1.33 -13.84
N ASP A 215 -11.31 1.38 -15.17
CA ASP A 215 -10.06 1.36 -15.96
C ASP A 215 -9.43 2.76 -16.11
N GLU A 216 -10.19 3.83 -15.87
CA GLU A 216 -9.77 5.22 -16.14
C GLU A 216 -9.73 6.10 -14.89
N ALA A 217 -10.37 5.69 -13.79
CA ALA A 217 -10.54 6.49 -12.57
C ALA A 217 -9.20 7.02 -12.01
N VAL A 218 -8.16 6.18 -11.96
CA VAL A 218 -6.84 6.56 -11.46
C VAL A 218 -6.21 7.64 -12.34
N ALA A 219 -6.21 7.44 -13.66
CA ALA A 219 -5.65 8.39 -14.61
C ALA A 219 -6.41 9.72 -14.58
N TYR A 220 -7.74 9.67 -14.45
CA TYR A 220 -8.59 10.84 -14.33
C TYR A 220 -8.25 11.65 -13.09
N GLY A 221 -8.17 11.03 -11.91
CA GLY A 221 -7.80 11.71 -10.67
C GLY A 221 -6.39 12.29 -10.68
N ALA A 222 -5.44 11.59 -11.28
CA ALA A 222 -4.08 12.09 -11.47
C ALA A 222 -4.05 13.33 -12.38
N ALA A 223 -4.87 13.36 -13.44
CA ALA A 223 -5.01 14.52 -14.32
C ALA A 223 -5.61 15.73 -13.60
N VAL A 224 -6.62 15.51 -12.76
CA VAL A 224 -7.20 16.57 -11.90
C VAL A 224 -6.13 17.14 -10.96
N GLN A 225 -5.37 16.27 -10.29
CA GLN A 225 -4.28 16.70 -9.41
C GLN A 225 -3.19 17.48 -10.17
N ALA A 226 -2.86 17.07 -11.38
CA ALA A 226 -1.89 17.77 -12.22
C ALA A 226 -2.39 19.17 -12.62
N ALA A 227 -3.67 19.32 -12.98
CA ALA A 227 -4.29 20.61 -13.29
C ALA A 227 -4.18 21.58 -12.10
N ILE A 228 -4.51 21.11 -10.89
CA ILE A 228 -4.39 21.88 -9.64
C ILE A 228 -2.95 22.36 -9.42
N LEU A 229 -1.97 21.46 -9.54
CA LEU A 229 -0.55 21.79 -9.33
C LEU A 229 0.02 22.71 -10.41
N SER A 230 -0.55 22.70 -11.61
CA SER A 230 -0.17 23.61 -12.70
C SER A 230 -0.78 25.01 -12.58
N GLY A 231 -1.65 25.23 -11.58
CA GLY A 231 -2.33 26.51 -11.38
C GLY A 231 -3.51 26.73 -12.34
N ASP A 232 -4.06 25.67 -12.94
CA ASP A 232 -5.24 25.78 -13.79
C ASP A 232 -6.48 26.09 -12.94
N THR A 233 -6.99 27.31 -13.11
CA THR A 233 -8.16 27.85 -12.40
C THR A 233 -9.43 27.82 -13.26
N SER A 234 -9.39 27.12 -14.41
CA SER A 234 -10.49 27.07 -15.38
C SER A 234 -11.79 26.46 -14.82
N SER A 235 -11.71 25.66 -13.76
CA SER A 235 -12.88 25.11 -13.05
C SER A 235 -12.91 25.59 -11.60
N LYS A 236 -14.09 25.99 -11.09
CA LYS A 236 -14.24 26.38 -9.68
C LYS A 236 -13.97 25.21 -8.71
N SER A 237 -14.23 23.98 -9.16
CA SER A 237 -14.07 22.74 -8.37
C SER A 237 -12.61 22.35 -8.12
N THR A 238 -11.65 22.75 -8.97
CA THR A 238 -10.22 22.39 -8.77
C THR A 238 -9.56 23.20 -7.65
N ASN A 239 -10.04 24.41 -7.34
CA ASN A 239 -9.44 25.27 -6.31
C ASN A 239 -9.78 24.85 -4.86
N GLU A 240 -10.74 23.94 -4.67
CA GLU A 240 -11.25 23.52 -3.37
C GLU A 240 -10.75 22.13 -2.96
N ILE A 241 -9.94 21.46 -3.79
CA ILE A 241 -9.46 20.10 -3.50
C ILE A 241 -8.21 20.14 -2.63
N LEU A 242 -8.35 19.66 -1.40
CA LEU A 242 -7.23 19.43 -0.48
C LEU A 242 -7.03 17.92 -0.28
N LEU A 243 -5.82 17.45 -0.57
CA LEU A 243 -5.44 16.07 -0.38
C LEU A 243 -4.61 15.89 0.89
N LEU A 244 -5.08 15.04 1.80
CA LEU A 244 -4.39 14.63 3.01
C LEU A 244 -4.13 13.12 2.94
N ASP A 245 -2.90 12.74 2.61
CA ASP A 245 -2.44 11.34 2.58
C ASP A 245 -1.87 10.92 3.95
N VAL A 246 -1.46 9.66 4.11
CA VAL A 246 -0.93 9.15 5.40
C VAL A 246 0.36 8.34 5.27
N ALA A 247 1.10 8.21 6.37
CA ALA A 247 2.26 7.33 6.48
C ALA A 247 1.84 5.84 6.52
N PRO A 248 2.37 4.95 5.67
CA PRO A 248 1.93 3.54 5.62
C PRO A 248 2.41 2.68 6.79
N LEU A 249 3.58 3.02 7.35
CA LEU A 249 4.19 2.37 8.52
C LEU A 249 4.66 3.42 9.53
N SER A 250 4.84 2.99 10.77
CA SER A 250 5.38 3.78 11.87
C SER A 250 6.87 4.04 11.66
N LEU A 251 7.27 5.29 11.87
CA LEU A 251 8.63 5.81 11.72
C LEU A 251 9.16 6.22 13.09
N GLY A 252 10.36 5.78 13.41
CA GLY A 252 10.92 5.95 14.75
C GLY A 252 12.41 5.73 14.82
N ILE A 253 12.94 5.74 16.04
CA ILE A 253 14.37 5.52 16.31
C ILE A 253 14.61 4.38 17.28
N GLU A 254 15.83 3.85 17.27
CA GLU A 254 16.32 2.96 18.31
C GLU A 254 16.62 3.74 19.60
N THR A 255 16.08 3.22 20.72
CA THR A 255 16.43 3.66 22.07
C THR A 255 17.13 2.53 22.85
N ALA A 256 17.53 2.84 24.08
CA ALA A 256 18.28 1.91 24.93
C ALA A 256 17.61 0.54 25.04
N GLY A 257 18.37 -0.52 24.73
CA GLY A 257 17.88 -1.90 24.73
C GLY A 257 17.42 -2.43 23.36
N GLY A 258 17.59 -1.67 22.27
CA GLY A 258 17.16 -2.08 20.94
C GLY A 258 15.64 -2.02 20.75
N VAL A 259 15.01 -1.06 21.43
CA VAL A 259 13.56 -0.82 21.40
C VAL A 259 13.25 0.24 20.37
N MET A 260 12.22 -0.01 19.57
CA MET A 260 11.68 0.94 18.61
C MET A 260 10.80 1.97 19.33
N THR A 261 11.16 3.25 19.24
CA THR A 261 10.33 4.35 19.74
C THR A 261 9.73 5.10 18.55
N PRO A 262 8.42 4.97 18.29
CA PRO A 262 7.78 5.60 17.14
C PRO A 262 7.53 7.09 17.38
N LEU A 263 8.00 7.95 16.48
CA LEU A 263 7.77 9.39 16.49
C LEU A 263 6.58 9.79 15.59
N ILE A 264 6.43 9.12 14.44
CA ILE A 264 5.29 9.25 13.54
C ILE A 264 4.67 7.86 13.41
N LYS A 265 3.45 7.66 13.89
CA LYS A 265 2.76 6.36 13.81
C LYS A 265 2.22 6.13 12.41
N ARG A 266 2.01 4.87 12.02
CA ARG A 266 1.27 4.53 10.80
C ARG A 266 -0.10 5.24 10.78
N ASN A 267 -0.57 5.52 9.58
CA ASN A 267 -1.77 6.31 9.28
C ASN A 267 -1.76 7.76 9.79
N THR A 268 -0.61 8.29 10.24
CA THR A 268 -0.50 9.73 10.53
C THR A 268 -0.56 10.52 9.23
N THR A 269 -1.41 11.56 9.18
CA THR A 269 -1.55 12.48 8.06
C THR A 269 -0.22 13.12 7.66
N ILE A 270 0.04 13.25 6.36
CA ILE A 270 1.22 13.90 5.78
C ILE A 270 0.81 15.10 4.91
N PRO A 271 1.61 16.19 4.85
CA PRO A 271 2.91 16.38 5.51
C PRO A 271 2.79 16.55 7.04
N THR A 272 3.80 16.12 7.78
CA THR A 272 3.81 16.22 9.25
C THR A 272 5.21 16.35 9.82
N LYS A 273 5.31 17.01 10.98
CA LYS A 273 6.54 17.19 11.72
C LYS A 273 6.36 16.80 13.19
N LYS A 274 7.23 15.94 13.70
CA LYS A 274 7.23 15.47 15.09
C LYS A 274 8.62 15.57 15.67
N SER A 275 8.71 16.03 16.91
CA SER A 275 9.96 16.20 17.63
C SER A 275 9.84 15.59 19.03
N GLU A 276 10.87 14.90 19.47
CA GLU A 276 10.96 14.32 20.80
C GLU A 276 12.37 14.48 21.35
N VAL A 277 12.48 14.65 22.68
CA VAL A 277 13.76 14.90 23.35
C VAL A 277 14.25 13.62 24.00
N PHE A 278 15.46 13.22 23.61
CA PHE A 278 16.19 12.08 24.14
C PHE A 278 17.42 12.56 24.92
N SER A 279 18.09 11.63 25.60
CA SER A 279 19.32 11.90 26.34
C SER A 279 20.35 10.79 26.15
N THR A 280 21.56 11.00 26.70
CA THR A 280 22.64 10.01 26.68
C THR A 280 22.36 8.83 27.58
N PHE A 281 22.91 7.67 27.23
CA PHE A 281 22.76 6.42 27.97
C PHE A 281 23.91 6.18 28.96
N SER A 282 25.04 6.85 28.78
CA SER A 282 26.21 6.76 29.66
C SER A 282 26.73 8.14 30.05
N ASP A 283 27.40 8.20 31.20
CA ASP A 283 28.11 9.40 31.66
C ASP A 283 29.20 9.80 30.64
N ASN A 284 29.32 11.11 30.40
CA ASN A 284 30.33 11.69 29.52
C ASN A 284 30.34 11.13 28.08
N GLN A 285 29.19 10.64 27.61
CA GLN A 285 29.04 10.09 26.27
C GLN A 285 29.32 11.17 25.20
N PRO A 286 30.31 11.00 24.31
CA PRO A 286 30.78 12.05 23.41
C PRO A 286 29.87 12.31 22.20
N GLY A 287 28.92 11.42 21.94
CA GLY A 287 27.99 11.50 20.82
C GLY A 287 26.87 10.46 20.90
N VAL A 288 25.80 10.67 20.14
CA VAL A 288 24.69 9.71 20.01
C VAL A 288 24.55 9.23 18.58
N LEU A 289 24.36 7.93 18.41
CA LEU A 289 24.04 7.32 17.12
C LEU A 289 22.52 7.30 16.95
N ILE A 290 22.01 8.04 15.99
CA ILE A 290 20.59 8.04 15.63
C ILE A 290 20.38 7.03 14.52
N GLN A 291 19.65 5.96 14.81
CA GLN A 291 19.25 4.95 13.83
C GLN A 291 17.76 5.05 13.61
N VAL A 292 17.36 5.26 12.36
CA VAL A 292 15.99 5.49 11.94
C VAL A 292 15.41 4.21 11.37
N PHE A 293 14.23 3.82 11.85
CA PHE A 293 13.54 2.60 11.46
C PHE A 293 12.13 2.88 10.94
N GLU A 294 11.62 1.93 10.15
CA GLU A 294 10.24 1.85 9.67
C GLU A 294 9.68 0.46 10.06
N GLY A 295 8.50 0.41 10.69
CA GLY A 295 7.83 -0.85 11.06
C GLY A 295 7.01 -0.78 12.35
N GLU A 296 6.26 -1.86 12.65
CA GLU A 296 5.31 -1.92 13.78
C GLU A 296 5.76 -2.83 14.95
N ARG A 297 6.91 -3.50 14.85
CA ARG A 297 7.41 -4.39 15.93
C ARG A 297 8.01 -3.59 17.07
N ALA A 298 7.97 -4.10 18.30
CA ALA A 298 8.54 -3.41 19.46
C ALA A 298 10.07 -3.29 19.43
N ARG A 299 10.77 -4.22 18.75
CA ARG A 299 12.24 -4.25 18.67
C ARG A 299 12.75 -3.82 17.31
N THR A 300 13.83 -3.03 17.32
CA THR A 300 14.45 -2.48 16.10
C THR A 300 14.98 -3.55 15.16
N LYS A 301 15.48 -4.67 15.70
CA LYS A 301 15.97 -5.83 14.91
C LYS A 301 14.87 -6.49 14.05
N ASP A 302 13.60 -6.32 14.42
CA ASP A 302 12.45 -6.89 13.75
C ASP A 302 11.75 -5.84 12.86
N ASN A 303 12.36 -4.64 12.72
CA ASN A 303 11.91 -3.55 11.88
C ASN A 303 12.94 -3.24 10.78
N ASN A 304 12.55 -2.41 9.82
CA ASN A 304 13.41 -2.05 8.70
C ASN A 304 14.29 -0.85 9.03
N LEU A 305 15.61 -0.99 8.89
CA LEU A 305 16.56 0.11 9.10
C LEU A 305 16.62 1.01 7.85
N MET A 306 16.14 2.24 7.99
CA MET A 306 16.09 3.22 6.90
C MET A 306 17.40 3.99 6.73
N GLY A 307 18.09 4.25 7.83
CA GLY A 307 19.32 5.03 7.81
C GLY A 307 19.86 5.30 9.20
N LYS A 308 21.09 5.80 9.26
CA LYS A 308 21.72 6.19 10.52
C LYS A 308 22.69 7.34 10.35
N PHE A 309 22.83 8.16 11.38
CA PHE A 309 23.79 9.25 11.45
C PHE A 309 24.19 9.50 12.90
N GLU A 310 25.36 10.07 13.11
CA GLU A 310 25.90 10.31 14.45
C GLU A 310 25.92 11.80 14.77
N LEU A 311 25.42 12.18 15.95
CA LEU A 311 25.57 13.53 16.49
C LEU A 311 26.75 13.52 17.47
N THR A 312 27.88 14.10 17.05
CA THR A 312 29.13 14.11 17.83
C THR A 312 29.37 15.43 18.54
N GLY A 313 30.26 15.39 19.53
CA GLY A 313 30.71 16.58 20.25
C GLY A 313 29.69 17.08 21.27
N ILE A 314 28.99 16.15 21.92
CA ILE A 314 28.16 16.38 23.10
C ILE A 314 29.11 16.67 24.28
N PRO A 315 28.90 17.75 25.05
CA PRO A 315 29.72 18.06 26.22
C PRO A 315 29.67 16.92 27.27
N PRO A 316 30.78 16.63 27.97
CA PRO A 316 30.77 15.70 29.08
C PRO A 316 29.77 16.12 30.16
N ALA A 317 28.76 15.28 30.41
CA ALA A 317 27.74 15.48 31.42
C ALA A 317 27.28 14.11 31.96
N PRO A 318 26.68 14.06 33.16
CA PRO A 318 26.04 12.83 33.66
C PRO A 318 24.99 12.30 32.68
N ARG A 319 24.80 10.97 32.65
CA ARG A 319 23.72 10.30 31.90
C ARG A 319 22.39 11.00 32.17
N GLY A 320 21.59 11.20 31.13
CA GLY A 320 20.26 11.80 31.28
C GLY A 320 20.23 13.33 31.27
N VAL A 321 21.39 14.00 31.30
CA VAL A 321 21.48 15.48 31.31
C VAL A 321 21.47 16.09 29.90
N PRO A 322 22.25 15.60 28.91
CA PRO A 322 22.21 16.15 27.56
C PRO A 322 20.81 16.07 26.95
N GLN A 323 20.36 17.12 26.26
CA GLN A 323 19.05 17.14 25.61
C GLN A 323 19.21 17.09 24.10
N ILE A 324 18.95 15.93 23.51
CA ILE A 324 18.98 15.72 22.06
C ILE A 324 17.55 15.72 21.53
N GLU A 325 17.16 16.80 20.86
CA GLU A 325 15.89 16.88 20.16
C GLU A 325 16.02 16.22 18.79
N VAL A 326 15.33 15.10 18.60
CA VAL A 326 15.23 14.42 17.31
C VAL A 326 13.93 14.84 16.65
N THR A 327 14.02 15.30 15.41
CA THR A 327 12.89 15.80 14.63
C THR A 327 12.75 15.02 13.33
N PHE A 328 11.55 14.49 13.11
CA PHE A 328 11.10 13.84 11.88
C PHE A 328 10.21 14.83 11.13
N ASP A 329 10.59 15.13 9.90
CA ASP A 329 9.87 16.04 9.00
C ASP A 329 9.55 15.28 7.71
N LEU A 330 8.28 14.90 7.53
CA LEU A 330 7.78 14.09 6.44
C LEU A 330 6.96 14.97 5.50
N ASP A 331 7.41 15.11 4.25
CA ASP A 331 6.77 15.99 3.27
C ASP A 331 5.55 15.34 2.58
N ALA A 332 4.88 16.10 1.71
CA ALA A 332 3.70 15.64 0.97
C ALA A 332 3.99 14.53 -0.07
N ASN A 333 5.26 14.28 -0.41
CA ASN A 333 5.66 13.18 -1.29
C ASN A 333 6.03 11.91 -0.49
N GLY A 334 6.08 12.01 0.84
CA GLY A 334 6.58 10.96 1.73
C GLY A 334 8.12 10.90 1.78
N ILE A 335 8.83 12.00 1.51
CA ILE A 335 10.28 12.14 1.72
C ILE A 335 10.52 12.62 3.16
N MET A 336 11.41 11.93 3.88
CA MET A 336 11.66 12.18 5.29
C MET A 336 13.01 12.86 5.53
N ASN A 337 12.99 13.96 6.27
CA ASN A 337 14.17 14.58 6.83
C ASN A 337 14.22 14.28 8.32
N VAL A 338 15.28 13.61 8.76
CA VAL A 338 15.52 13.36 10.19
C VAL A 338 16.70 14.20 10.64
N SER A 339 16.49 15.00 11.69
CA SER A 339 17.52 15.86 12.26
C SER A 339 17.62 15.64 13.76
N ALA A 340 18.82 15.81 14.31
CA ALA A 340 19.07 15.82 15.74
C ALA A 340 19.76 17.12 16.12
N LEU A 341 19.26 17.77 17.17
CA LEU A 341 19.77 19.02 17.73
C LEU A 341 20.12 18.79 19.20
N GLU A 342 21.36 19.03 19.60
CA GLU A 342 21.72 19.10 21.01
C GLU A 342 21.44 20.52 21.52
N LYS A 343 20.49 20.66 22.45
CA LYS A 343 19.94 21.97 22.85
C LYS A 343 20.93 22.88 23.57
N GLY A 344 21.93 22.34 24.26
CA GLY A 344 22.91 23.12 25.01
C GLY A 344 23.93 23.83 24.13
N THR A 345 24.44 23.15 23.10
CA THR A 345 25.49 23.64 22.20
C THR A 345 24.95 24.17 20.87
N GLY A 346 23.70 23.86 20.52
CA GLY A 346 23.12 24.18 19.22
C GLY A 346 23.66 23.34 18.06
N LYS A 347 24.47 22.31 18.35
CA LYS A 347 25.00 21.41 17.31
C LYS A 347 23.88 20.59 16.71
N THR A 348 23.86 20.54 15.38
CA THR A 348 22.91 19.76 14.61
C THR A 348 23.62 18.78 13.70
N ASN A 349 23.02 17.60 13.52
CA ASN A 349 23.30 16.76 12.38
C ASN A 349 21.97 16.27 11.79
N LYS A 350 21.96 15.96 10.50
CA LYS A 350 20.75 15.49 9.83
C LYS A 350 21.08 14.46 8.77
N ILE A 351 20.10 13.62 8.49
CA ILE A 351 20.07 12.74 7.35
C ILE A 351 18.80 13.05 6.57
N VAL A 352 18.94 13.19 5.26
CA VAL A 352 17.78 13.12 4.37
C VAL A 352 17.60 11.65 4.08
N ILE A 353 16.57 11.07 4.66
CA ILE A 353 16.13 9.73 4.29
C ILE A 353 15.16 9.96 3.15
N THR A 354 15.74 10.06 1.95
CA THR A 354 14.96 9.75 0.77
C THR A 354 14.55 8.30 0.92
N ASN A 355 13.28 8.03 0.67
CA ASN A 355 12.58 6.82 1.07
C ASN A 355 12.98 5.62 0.18
N ASP A 356 14.29 5.47 -0.12
CA ASP A 356 14.86 4.96 -1.37
C ASP A 356 15.85 3.79 -1.18
N LYS A 357 16.46 3.66 0.00
CA LYS A 357 17.32 2.52 0.35
C LYS A 357 16.55 1.55 1.23
N GLY A 358 15.96 0.53 0.60
CA GLY A 358 15.33 -0.58 1.32
C GLY A 358 13.90 -0.27 1.76
N ARG A 359 13.13 0.51 1.00
CA ARG A 359 11.69 0.56 1.23
C ARG A 359 11.15 -0.86 1.08
N LEU A 360 10.45 -1.28 2.12
CA LEU A 360 9.75 -2.55 2.17
C LEU A 360 8.76 -2.60 1.00
N SER A 361 8.75 -3.70 0.25
CA SER A 361 7.64 -3.96 -0.68
C SER A 361 6.32 -3.99 0.12
N LYS A 362 5.14 -3.80 -0.49
CA LYS A 362 3.92 -3.88 0.32
C LYS A 362 3.79 -5.26 0.98
N GLU A 363 4.32 -6.34 0.40
CA GLU A 363 4.37 -7.67 1.02
C GLU A 363 5.23 -7.67 2.27
N GLU A 364 6.36 -6.96 2.24
CA GLU A 364 7.20 -6.85 3.42
C GLU A 364 6.51 -5.99 4.49
N ILE A 365 5.79 -4.94 4.09
CA ILE A 365 4.91 -4.15 4.97
C ILE A 365 3.82 -5.05 5.57
N GLU A 366 3.07 -5.79 4.75
CA GLU A 366 2.01 -6.70 5.17
C GLU A 366 2.52 -7.83 6.05
N ARG A 367 3.66 -8.43 5.69
CA ARG A 367 4.35 -9.43 6.52
C ARG A 367 4.71 -8.82 7.86
N MET A 368 5.30 -7.63 7.88
CA MET A 368 5.66 -6.95 9.13
C MET A 368 4.44 -6.60 9.98
N LEU A 369 3.33 -6.22 9.36
CA LEU A 369 2.05 -5.99 10.05
C LEU A 369 1.47 -7.29 10.62
N ALA A 370 1.46 -8.37 9.84
CA ALA A 370 0.99 -9.68 10.27
C ALA A 370 1.87 -10.26 11.38
N GLU A 371 3.19 -10.09 11.27
CA GLU A 371 4.14 -10.45 12.33
C GLU A 371 3.91 -9.60 13.58
N ALA A 372 3.69 -8.29 13.46
CA ALA A 372 3.39 -7.43 14.60
C ALA A 372 2.12 -7.86 15.33
N GLU A 373 1.06 -8.24 14.62
CA GLU A 373 -0.15 -8.77 15.26
C GLU A 373 0.11 -10.14 15.92
N LYS A 374 0.84 -11.02 15.24
CA LYS A 374 1.19 -12.36 15.75
C LYS A 374 2.03 -12.30 17.03
N TYR A 375 3.00 -11.39 17.10
CA TYR A 375 3.94 -11.27 18.21
C TYR A 375 3.55 -10.19 19.22
N LYS A 376 2.34 -9.64 19.13
CA LYS A 376 1.89 -8.52 19.96
C LYS A 376 2.07 -8.76 21.45
N GLU A 377 1.67 -9.93 21.96
CA GLU A 377 1.79 -10.27 23.39
C GLU A 377 3.26 -10.39 23.84
N GLU A 378 4.12 -10.95 23.00
CA GLU A 378 5.56 -11.05 23.26
C GLU A 378 6.23 -9.67 23.24
N ASP A 379 5.86 -8.85 22.26
CA ASP A 379 6.35 -7.48 22.08
C ASP A 379 5.94 -6.59 23.26
N GLU A 380 4.71 -6.71 23.76
CA GLU A 380 4.21 -6.00 24.95
C GLU A 380 4.97 -6.41 26.22
N ALA A 381 5.17 -7.72 26.44
CA ALA A 381 5.89 -8.24 27.60
C ALA A 381 7.37 -7.81 27.60
N GLU A 382 8.02 -7.83 26.44
CA GLU A 382 9.42 -7.46 26.29
C GLU A 382 9.62 -5.94 26.44
N ALA A 383 8.73 -5.12 25.86
CA ALA A 383 8.76 -3.67 26.04
C ALA A 383 8.64 -3.30 27.53
N ALA A 384 7.71 -3.92 28.26
CA ALA A 384 7.55 -3.73 29.70
C ALA A 384 8.82 -4.12 30.49
N ARG A 385 9.45 -5.24 30.13
CA ARG A 385 10.70 -5.71 30.74
C ARG A 385 11.85 -4.72 30.56
N ILE A 386 12.02 -4.18 29.36
CA ILE A 386 13.09 -3.23 29.05
C ILE A 386 12.83 -1.88 29.73
N GLN A 387 11.58 -1.42 29.74
CA GLN A 387 11.20 -0.18 30.42
C GLN A 387 11.47 -0.26 31.94
N ALA A 388 11.15 -1.39 32.56
CA ALA A 388 11.47 -1.66 33.97
C ALA A 388 12.99 -1.64 34.25
N LYS A 389 13.81 -2.08 33.28
CA LYS A 389 15.27 -2.09 33.39
C LYS A 389 15.91 -0.71 33.17
N ASN A 390 15.27 0.13 32.35
CA ASN A 390 15.74 1.49 32.05
C ASN A 390 15.26 2.54 33.07
N GLY A 391 14.19 2.24 33.82
CA GLY A 391 13.68 3.06 34.93
C GLY A 391 14.38 2.83 36.28
N LEU A 392 15.34 1.89 36.33
CA LEU A 392 16.32 1.71 37.40
C LEU A 392 17.62 2.45 37.01
#